data_AF-A0A807ZGT8-F1
#
_entry.id   AF-A0A807ZGT8-F1
#
_cell.length_a   1.000
_cell.length_b   1.000
_cell.length_c   1.000
_cell.angle_alpha   90.00
_cell.angle_beta   90.00
_cell.angle_gamma   90.00
#
_symmetry.space_group_name_H-M   'P 1'
#
loop_
_entity.id
_entity.type
_entity.pdbx_description
1 polymer ?
#
loop_
_entity_poly.entity_id
_entity_poly.type
_entity_poly.pdbx_seq_one_letter_code
_entity_poly.pdbx_strand_id
1 'polypeptide(L)'
;MTVKEKIVAQGVLLWRFLGFFQPPLLRCIHAAVIAFVLLQFLTSMVMVVTVEGPSGLAWIHIISGMALCLLGIALVTLSIRKRGLRNFFPYLWGDMEQLGKDMRAAAQFKMVGPRPKGLPACIQGLGMGALLLAVFTGLWWFDDWSNDRLGLTALSVHKFFAWAMVAYLAGHGGMALAHFAIWQKKTAPKK
;
A
#
# COMPACT_ATOMS: atom_id res chain seq x y z
N MET A 1 -23.56 19.81 -14.10
CA MET A 1 -22.52 19.39 -13.15
C MET A 1 -21.15 19.47 -13.82
N THR A 2 -20.27 20.32 -13.34
CA THR A 2 -18.92 20.53 -13.88
C THR A 2 -18.02 19.31 -13.65
N VAL A 3 -16.88 19.24 -14.34
CA VAL A 3 -15.87 18.16 -14.13
C VAL A 3 -15.36 18.17 -12.68
N LYS A 4 -15.12 19.37 -12.13
CA LYS A 4 -14.71 19.55 -10.74
C LYS A 4 -15.74 18.97 -9.76
N GLU A 5 -17.03 19.27 -9.95
CA GLU A 5 -18.11 18.72 -9.12
C GLU A 5 -18.20 17.20 -9.21
N LYS A 6 -18.00 16.61 -10.41
CA LYS A 6 -17.95 15.16 -10.59
C LYS A 6 -16.83 14.52 -9.80
N ILE A 7 -15.62 15.10 -9.85
CA ILE A 7 -14.46 14.58 -9.12
C ILE A 7 -14.69 14.64 -7.61
N VAL A 8 -15.18 15.77 -7.10
CA VAL A 8 -15.48 15.93 -5.67
C VAL A 8 -16.53 14.93 -5.22
N ALA A 9 -17.63 14.77 -5.98
CA ALA A 9 -18.67 13.80 -5.66
C ALA A 9 -18.15 12.35 -5.61
N GLN A 10 -17.28 11.97 -6.56
CA GLN A 10 -16.64 10.65 -6.56
C GLN A 10 -15.70 10.46 -5.36
N GLY A 11 -14.93 11.49 -5.00
CA GLY A 11 -14.08 11.47 -3.81
C GLY A 11 -14.86 11.24 -2.52
N VAL A 12 -16.00 11.91 -2.36
CA VAL A 12 -16.90 11.73 -1.21
C VAL A 12 -17.47 10.30 -1.16
N LEU A 13 -17.91 9.76 -2.29
CA LEU A 13 -18.41 8.39 -2.37
C LEU A 13 -17.33 7.36 -2.04
N LEU A 14 -16.12 7.54 -2.57
CA LEU A 14 -14.99 6.66 -2.27
C LEU A 14 -14.63 6.72 -0.79
N TRP A 15 -14.59 7.92 -0.20
CA TRP A 15 -14.33 8.10 1.23
C TRP A 15 -15.37 7.38 2.10
N ARG A 16 -16.65 7.44 1.71
CA ARG A 16 -17.74 6.70 2.37
C ARG A 16 -17.55 5.19 2.23
N PHE A 17 -17.25 4.70 1.03
CA PHE A 17 -17.03 3.28 0.77
C PHE A 17 -15.88 2.69 1.59
N LEU A 18 -14.74 3.39 1.64
CA LEU A 18 -13.60 2.99 2.48
C LEU A 18 -13.98 2.93 3.97
N GLY A 19 -14.98 3.68 4.39
CA GLY A 19 -15.45 3.70 5.76
C GLY A 19 -16.15 2.46 6.26
N PHE A 20 -16.58 1.57 5.37
CA PHE A 20 -17.07 0.25 5.76
C PHE A 20 -15.94 -0.65 6.28
N PHE A 21 -14.69 -0.38 5.89
CA PHE A 21 -13.56 -1.27 6.18
C PHE A 21 -12.53 -0.65 7.13
N GLN A 22 -12.40 0.68 7.15
CA GLN A 22 -11.36 1.38 7.91
C GLN A 22 -11.95 2.43 8.85
N PRO A 23 -11.59 2.42 10.15
CA PRO A 23 -11.95 3.51 11.06
C PRO A 23 -11.29 4.83 10.60
N PRO A 24 -11.83 6.00 11.00
CA PRO A 24 -11.39 7.29 10.46
C PRO A 24 -9.87 7.51 10.51
N LEU A 25 -9.24 7.30 11.67
CA LEU A 25 -7.79 7.48 11.82
C LEU A 25 -6.98 6.57 10.88
N LEU A 26 -7.29 5.27 10.84
CA LEU A 26 -6.59 4.33 9.97
C LEU A 26 -6.75 4.70 8.49
N ARG A 27 -7.92 5.23 8.13
CA ARG A 27 -8.22 5.67 6.76
C ARG A 27 -7.40 6.90 6.37
N CYS A 28 -7.28 7.88 7.27
CA CYS A 28 -6.42 9.05 7.05
C CYS A 28 -4.96 8.66 6.88
N ILE A 29 -4.43 7.80 7.77
CA ILE A 29 -3.05 7.30 7.69
C ILE A 29 -2.86 6.51 6.38
N HIS A 30 -3.81 5.65 6.02
CA HIS A 30 -3.73 4.89 4.79
C HIS A 30 -3.70 5.79 3.55
N ALA A 31 -4.56 6.82 3.49
CA ALA A 31 -4.55 7.79 2.40
C ALA A 31 -3.24 8.56 2.32
N ALA A 32 -2.67 8.96 3.47
CA ALA A 32 -1.35 9.60 3.53
C ALA A 32 -0.25 8.66 3.01
N VAL A 33 -0.25 7.39 3.44
CA VAL A 33 0.68 6.36 2.94
C VAL A 33 0.59 6.21 1.42
N ILE A 34 -0.62 6.16 0.85
CA ILE A 34 -0.81 6.07 -0.61
C ILE A 34 -0.19 7.30 -1.30
N ALA A 35 -0.46 8.51 -0.80
CA ALA A 35 0.09 9.74 -1.37
C ALA A 35 1.63 9.75 -1.33
N PHE A 36 2.22 9.31 -0.22
CA PHE A 36 3.67 9.21 -0.08
C PHE A 36 4.27 8.13 -0.97
N VAL A 37 3.66 6.94 -1.09
CA VAL A 37 4.12 5.89 -2.01
C VAL A 37 4.11 6.39 -3.46
N LEU A 38 3.09 7.14 -3.86
CA LEU A 38 3.04 7.77 -5.19
C LEU A 38 4.16 8.81 -5.36
N LEU A 39 4.40 9.66 -4.36
CA LEU A 39 5.51 10.62 -4.38
C LEU A 39 6.87 9.92 -4.49
N GLN A 40 7.07 8.83 -3.77
CA GLN A 40 8.29 8.02 -3.81
C GLN A 40 8.53 7.44 -5.20
N PHE A 41 7.48 6.89 -5.83
CA PHE A 41 7.56 6.39 -7.19
C PHE A 41 7.93 7.50 -8.19
N LEU A 42 7.23 8.65 -8.13
CA LEU A 42 7.48 9.77 -9.04
C LEU A 42 8.89 10.35 -8.90
N THR A 43 9.36 10.57 -7.67
CA THR A 43 10.72 11.08 -7.43
C THR A 43 11.79 10.08 -7.85
N SER A 44 11.55 8.77 -7.66
CA SER A 44 12.51 7.72 -8.02
C SER A 44 12.81 7.63 -9.52
N MET A 45 11.94 8.14 -10.39
CA MET A 45 12.13 8.10 -11.85
C MET A 45 13.28 9.00 -12.33
N VAL A 46 13.62 10.04 -11.57
CA VAL A 46 14.56 11.10 -12.00
C VAL A 46 15.64 11.39 -10.96
N MET A 47 15.49 10.90 -9.73
CA MET A 47 16.48 11.13 -8.68
C MET A 47 17.85 10.55 -9.05
N VAL A 48 18.90 11.22 -8.58
CA VAL A 48 20.28 10.79 -8.77
C VAL A 48 20.95 10.82 -7.40
N VAL A 49 21.65 9.73 -7.06
CA VAL A 49 22.45 9.61 -5.84
C VAL A 49 23.86 9.24 -6.28
N THR A 50 24.82 10.12 -5.99
CA THR A 50 26.25 9.88 -6.24
C THR A 50 27.03 9.90 -4.93
N VAL A 51 28.32 9.59 -5.01
CA VAL A 51 29.27 9.79 -3.90
C VAL A 51 29.41 11.26 -3.50
N GLU A 52 29.28 12.19 -4.44
CA GLU A 52 29.33 13.64 -4.15
C GLU A 52 28.05 14.16 -3.48
N GLY A 53 26.93 13.44 -3.68
CA GLY A 53 25.73 13.61 -2.90
C GLY A 53 24.42 13.35 -3.64
N PRO A 54 23.28 13.44 -2.93
CA PRO A 54 21.96 13.25 -3.51
C PRO A 54 21.52 14.54 -4.21
N SER A 55 20.87 14.41 -5.37
CA SER A 55 20.20 15.53 -6.02
C SER A 55 19.05 16.09 -5.17
N GLY A 56 18.56 17.29 -5.48
CA GLY A 56 17.41 17.87 -4.75
C GLY A 56 16.17 16.96 -4.73
N LEU A 57 15.89 16.27 -5.84
CA LEU A 57 14.81 15.27 -5.90
C LEU A 57 15.12 14.03 -5.05
N ALA A 58 16.38 13.62 -4.97
CA ALA A 58 16.80 12.53 -4.08
C ALA A 58 16.61 12.91 -2.61
N TRP A 59 16.89 14.16 -2.22
CA TRP A 59 16.59 14.64 -0.86
C TRP A 59 15.09 14.64 -0.55
N ILE A 60 14.23 15.05 -1.49
CA ILE A 60 12.78 14.95 -1.34
C ILE A 60 12.38 13.47 -1.15
N HIS A 61 12.95 12.56 -1.95
CA HIS A 61 12.72 11.13 -1.82
C HIS A 61 13.14 10.61 -0.44
N ILE A 62 14.35 10.93 0.03
CA ILE A 62 14.90 10.49 1.32
C ILE A 62 14.03 11.01 2.49
N ILE A 63 13.79 12.33 2.56
CA ILE A 63 13.06 12.94 3.68
C ILE A 63 11.61 12.45 3.72
N SER A 64 10.93 12.43 2.56
CA SER A 64 9.57 11.90 2.52
C SER A 64 9.53 10.38 2.74
N GLY A 65 10.60 9.64 2.40
CA GLY A 65 10.76 8.21 2.70
C GLY A 65 10.90 7.94 4.21
N MET A 66 11.64 8.78 4.93
CA MET A 66 11.73 8.73 6.40
C MET A 66 10.37 8.99 7.06
N ALA A 67 9.62 9.99 6.58
CA ALA A 67 8.26 10.23 7.04
C ALA A 67 7.32 9.05 6.71
N LEU A 68 7.45 8.46 5.51
CA LEU A 68 6.72 7.25 5.11
C LEU A 68 7.07 6.06 6.00
N CYS A 69 8.31 5.94 6.50
CA CYS A 69 8.68 4.91 7.45
C CYS A 69 7.84 5.00 8.73
N LEU A 70 7.73 6.19 9.33
CA LEU A 70 6.91 6.41 10.52
C LEU A 70 5.43 6.13 10.26
N LEU A 71 4.90 6.62 9.13
CA LEU A 71 3.52 6.36 8.71
C LEU A 71 3.25 4.88 8.44
N GLY A 72 4.21 4.17 7.84
CA GLY A 72 4.13 2.74 7.55
C GLY A 72 4.10 1.91 8.82
N ILE A 73 5.01 2.18 9.76
CA ILE A 73 5.00 1.54 11.08
C ILE A 73 3.66 1.79 11.80
N ALA A 74 3.16 3.03 11.77
CA ALA A 74 1.87 3.37 12.37
C ALA A 74 0.72 2.61 11.70
N LEU A 75 0.66 2.59 10.36
CA LEU A 75 -0.37 1.88 9.59
C LEU A 75 -0.40 0.39 9.92
N VAL A 76 0.77 -0.26 9.91
CA VAL A 76 0.92 -1.69 10.18
C VAL A 76 0.55 -2.00 11.64
N THR A 77 1.07 -1.23 12.59
CA THR A 77 0.78 -1.41 14.02
C THR A 77 -0.70 -1.27 14.31
N LEU A 78 -1.35 -0.22 13.80
CA LEU A 78 -2.79 -0.01 14.01
C LEU A 78 -3.63 -1.09 13.32
N SER A 79 -3.21 -1.57 12.14
CA SER A 79 -3.88 -2.65 11.42
C SER A 79 -3.82 -3.97 12.19
N ILE A 80 -2.63 -4.33 12.69
CA ILE A 80 -2.40 -5.54 13.48
C ILE A 80 -3.12 -5.46 14.81
N ARG A 81 -3.05 -4.33 15.53
CA ARG A 81 -3.79 -4.14 16.79
C ARG A 81 -5.30 -4.29 16.61
N LYS A 82 -5.83 -3.82 15.47
CA LYS A 82 -7.26 -3.87 15.20
C LYS A 82 -7.77 -5.25 14.77
N ARG A 83 -7.00 -5.99 13.98
CA ARG A 83 -7.48 -7.23 13.33
C ARG A 83 -6.73 -8.50 13.75
N GLY A 84 -5.61 -8.36 14.45
CA GLY A 84 -4.70 -9.44 14.81
C GLY A 84 -3.77 -9.85 13.67
N LEU A 85 -2.60 -10.39 14.02
CA LEU A 85 -1.59 -10.81 13.04
C LEU A 85 -2.09 -11.98 12.18
N ARG A 86 -2.76 -12.96 12.80
CA ARG A 86 -3.36 -14.13 12.13
C ARG A 86 -4.42 -13.76 11.09
N ASN A 87 -5.02 -12.57 11.16
CA ASN A 87 -5.94 -12.10 10.12
C ASN A 87 -5.25 -11.89 8.76
N PHE A 88 -4.00 -11.40 8.79
CA PHE A 88 -3.24 -11.06 7.59
C PHE A 88 -2.29 -12.17 7.16
N PHE A 89 -1.81 -12.99 8.12
CA PHE A 89 -0.84 -14.04 7.87
C PHE A 89 -1.34 -15.41 8.37
N PRO A 90 -2.57 -15.85 8.02
CA PRO A 90 -3.16 -17.06 8.59
C PRO A 90 -2.36 -18.33 8.24
N TYR A 91 -1.65 -18.32 7.11
CA TYR A 91 -0.78 -19.39 6.65
C TYR A 91 0.41 -19.69 7.58
N LEU A 92 0.86 -18.71 8.38
CA LEU A 92 1.90 -18.95 9.39
C LEU A 92 1.41 -19.80 10.57
N TRP A 93 0.10 -19.98 10.70
CA TRP A 93 -0.55 -20.85 11.69
C TRP A 93 -1.23 -22.08 11.06
N GLY A 94 -1.00 -22.35 9.77
CA GLY A 94 -1.69 -23.42 9.04
C GLY A 94 -3.20 -23.19 8.84
N ASP A 95 -3.70 -21.98 9.10
CA ASP A 95 -5.12 -21.63 9.00
C ASP A 95 -5.51 -21.30 7.55
N MET A 96 -5.54 -22.32 6.69
CA MET A 96 -5.67 -22.15 5.25
C MET A 96 -7.11 -22.20 4.73
N GLU A 97 -8.10 -22.43 5.59
CA GLU A 97 -9.46 -22.75 5.16
C GLU A 97 -10.09 -21.62 4.32
N GLN A 98 -10.10 -20.40 4.87
CA GLN A 98 -10.70 -19.24 4.20
C GLN A 98 -9.88 -18.79 2.98
N LEU A 99 -8.55 -18.77 3.12
CA LEU A 99 -7.64 -18.41 2.03
C LEU A 99 -7.81 -19.38 0.84
N GLY A 100 -7.87 -20.69 1.08
CA GLY A 100 -8.05 -21.70 0.04
C GLY A 100 -9.40 -21.58 -0.67
N LYS A 101 -10.48 -21.30 0.06
CA LYS A 101 -11.81 -21.02 -0.52
C LYS A 101 -11.76 -19.80 -1.44
N ASP A 102 -11.10 -18.74 -1.01
CA ASP A 102 -10.98 -17.50 -1.78
C ASP A 102 -10.10 -17.68 -3.02
N MET A 103 -8.99 -18.41 -2.93
CA MET A 103 -8.12 -18.71 -4.07
C MET A 103 -8.87 -19.49 -5.16
N ARG A 104 -9.66 -20.50 -4.79
CA ARG A 104 -10.49 -21.23 -5.76
C ARG A 104 -11.54 -20.35 -6.42
N ALA A 105 -12.15 -19.43 -5.67
CA ALA A 105 -13.11 -18.48 -6.24
C ALA A 105 -12.41 -17.48 -7.19
N ALA A 106 -11.26 -16.95 -6.80
CA ALA A 106 -10.47 -16.04 -7.61
C ALA A 106 -9.98 -16.69 -8.92
N ALA A 107 -9.58 -17.97 -8.88
CA ALA A 107 -9.21 -18.74 -10.07
C ALA A 107 -10.38 -18.91 -11.07
N GLN A 108 -11.62 -18.78 -10.61
CA GLN A 108 -12.83 -18.74 -11.45
C GLN A 108 -13.25 -17.31 -11.83
N PHE A 109 -12.35 -16.33 -11.67
CA PHE A 109 -12.60 -14.90 -11.88
C PHE A 109 -13.79 -14.34 -11.08
N LYS A 110 -14.14 -15.00 -9.96
CA LYS A 110 -15.19 -14.51 -9.07
C LYS A 110 -14.64 -13.41 -8.19
N MET A 111 -15.45 -12.38 -7.99
CA MET A 111 -15.11 -11.27 -7.11
C MET A 111 -15.10 -11.74 -5.64
N VAL A 112 -13.92 -11.83 -5.05
CA VAL A 112 -13.73 -12.21 -3.65
C VAL A 112 -13.92 -11.00 -2.73
N GLY A 113 -14.87 -11.08 -1.81
CA GLY A 113 -15.12 -10.03 -0.82
C GLY A 113 -14.10 -10.03 0.34
N PRO A 114 -13.93 -8.89 1.03
CA PRO A 114 -13.05 -8.80 2.19
C PRO A 114 -13.58 -9.64 3.35
N ARG A 115 -12.83 -10.68 3.72
CA ARG A 115 -13.12 -11.57 4.85
C ARG A 115 -11.88 -11.74 5.74
N PRO A 116 -12.04 -11.93 7.06
CA PRO A 116 -10.91 -12.24 7.92
C PRO A 116 -10.18 -13.49 7.42
N LYS A 117 -8.83 -13.46 7.40
CA LYS A 117 -7.98 -14.59 6.93
C LYS A 117 -8.20 -14.99 5.46
N GLY A 118 -9.01 -14.22 4.72
CA GLY A 118 -9.26 -14.43 3.31
C GLY A 118 -8.19 -13.83 2.41
N LEU A 119 -8.33 -14.04 1.11
CA LEU A 119 -7.37 -13.57 0.11
C LEU A 119 -7.13 -12.05 0.18
N PRO A 120 -8.15 -11.17 0.27
CA PRO A 120 -7.91 -9.73 0.39
C PRO A 120 -7.14 -9.34 1.66
N ALA A 121 -7.36 -10.05 2.77
CA ALA A 121 -6.63 -9.82 4.02
C ALA A 121 -5.17 -10.27 3.90
N CYS A 122 -4.92 -11.40 3.23
CA CYS A 122 -3.55 -11.88 2.97
C CYS A 122 -2.79 -10.94 2.02
N ILE A 123 -3.44 -10.47 0.95
CA ILE A 123 -2.87 -9.46 0.04
C ILE A 123 -2.52 -8.19 0.81
N GLN A 124 -3.42 -7.70 1.68
CA GLN A 124 -3.13 -6.55 2.55
C GLN A 124 -1.92 -6.83 3.46
N GLY A 125 -1.78 -8.05 3.98
CA GLY A 125 -0.60 -8.52 4.72
C GLY A 125 0.70 -8.40 3.93
N LEU A 126 0.70 -8.89 2.69
CA LEU A 126 1.84 -8.79 1.78
C LEU A 126 2.20 -7.33 1.47
N GLY A 127 1.21 -6.47 1.27
CA GLY A 127 1.43 -5.03 1.10
C GLY A 127 2.05 -4.37 2.32
N MET A 128 1.60 -4.74 3.53
CA MET A 128 2.22 -4.27 4.78
C MET A 128 3.68 -4.70 4.89
N GLY A 129 3.98 -5.96 4.53
CA GLY A 129 5.36 -6.47 4.49
C GLY A 129 6.23 -5.73 3.47
N ALA A 130 5.75 -5.60 2.23
CA ALA A 130 6.45 -4.89 1.17
C ALA A 130 6.71 -3.41 1.54
N LEU A 131 5.78 -2.75 2.24
CA LEU A 131 5.94 -1.37 2.69
C LEU A 131 7.07 -1.25 3.70
N LEU A 132 7.05 -2.08 4.74
CA LEU A 132 8.09 -2.08 5.78
C LEU A 132 9.45 -2.44 5.20
N LEU A 133 9.51 -3.46 4.34
CA LEU A 133 10.77 -3.86 3.70
C LEU A 133 11.31 -2.77 2.78
N ALA A 134 10.46 -2.08 2.01
CA ALA A 134 10.90 -0.95 1.18
C ALA A 134 11.47 0.20 2.03
N VAL A 135 10.78 0.62 3.10
CA VAL A 135 11.26 1.76 3.92
C VAL A 135 12.50 1.39 4.73
N PHE A 136 12.59 0.17 5.30
CA PHE A 136 13.77 -0.23 6.06
C PHE A 136 15.00 -0.44 5.19
N THR A 137 14.83 -0.97 3.98
CA THR A 137 15.95 -1.10 3.02
C THR A 137 16.36 0.26 2.45
N GLY A 138 15.44 1.23 2.37
CA GLY A 138 15.76 2.62 2.05
C GLY A 138 16.58 3.30 3.16
N LEU A 139 16.24 3.06 4.43
CA LEU A 139 17.04 3.53 5.57
C LEU A 139 18.41 2.86 5.61
N TRP A 140 18.51 1.56 5.32
CA TRP A 140 19.80 0.87 5.19
C TRP A 140 20.63 1.48 4.06
N TRP A 141 20.03 1.74 2.90
CA TRP A 141 20.76 2.39 1.81
C TRP A 141 21.24 3.80 2.17
N PHE A 142 20.42 4.57 2.88
CA PHE A 142 20.82 5.88 3.39
C PHE A 142 21.96 5.79 4.42
N ASP A 143 21.95 4.80 5.31
CA ASP A 143 23.04 4.54 6.25
C ASP A 143 24.34 4.21 5.50
N ASP A 144 24.30 3.31 4.52
CA ASP A 144 25.47 3.00 3.69
C ASP A 144 26.03 4.27 3.02
N TRP A 145 25.17 5.07 2.39
CA TRP A 145 25.56 6.32 1.73
C TRP A 145 26.16 7.34 2.71
N SER A 146 25.60 7.46 3.92
CA SER A 146 26.08 8.37 4.96
C SER A 146 27.43 7.95 5.56
N ASN A 147 27.87 6.72 5.27
CA ASN A 147 29.18 6.19 5.68
C ASN A 147 30.09 5.96 4.47
N ASP A 148 29.99 6.83 3.45
CA ASP A 148 30.81 6.86 2.23
C ASP A 148 30.78 5.57 1.39
N ARG A 149 29.70 4.78 1.49
CA ARG A 149 29.46 3.59 0.67
C ARG A 149 28.28 3.81 -0.26
N LEU A 150 28.43 3.51 -1.55
CA LEU A 150 27.29 3.57 -2.48
C LEU A 150 26.12 2.62 -2.12
N GLY A 151 26.36 1.62 -1.27
CA GLY A 151 25.32 0.74 -0.75
C GLY A 151 24.59 -0.06 -1.83
N LEU A 152 25.31 -0.56 -2.86
CA LEU A 152 24.72 -1.19 -4.04
C LEU A 152 23.81 -2.39 -3.70
N THR A 153 24.14 -3.15 -2.66
CA THR A 153 23.29 -4.24 -2.16
C THR A 153 21.99 -3.70 -1.58
N ALA A 154 22.07 -2.72 -0.67
CA ALA A 154 20.92 -2.08 -0.07
C ALA A 154 20.03 -1.44 -1.15
N LEU A 155 20.62 -0.77 -2.14
CA LEU A 155 19.95 -0.21 -3.31
C LEU A 155 19.21 -1.28 -4.13
N SER A 156 19.86 -2.40 -4.41
CA SER A 156 19.25 -3.50 -5.18
C SER A 156 18.04 -4.08 -4.46
N VAL A 157 18.17 -4.35 -3.16
CA VAL A 157 17.09 -4.87 -2.32
C VAL A 157 15.96 -3.82 -2.17
N HIS A 158 16.30 -2.55 -1.98
CA HIS A 158 15.34 -1.46 -1.92
C HIS A 158 14.52 -1.34 -3.21
N LYS A 159 15.20 -1.36 -4.38
CA LYS A 159 14.53 -1.36 -5.69
C LYS A 159 13.57 -2.53 -5.85
N PHE A 160 13.98 -3.73 -5.42
CA PHE A 160 13.10 -4.91 -5.49
C PHE A 160 11.80 -4.69 -4.70
N PHE A 161 11.87 -4.23 -3.44
CA PHE A 161 10.68 -3.99 -2.64
C PHE A 161 9.88 -2.76 -3.08
N ALA A 162 10.53 -1.73 -3.61
CA ALA A 162 9.87 -0.59 -4.22
C ALA A 162 9.02 -1.01 -5.43
N TRP A 163 9.56 -1.86 -6.32
CA TRP A 163 8.80 -2.41 -7.44
C TRP A 163 7.70 -3.38 -6.99
N ALA A 164 7.94 -4.19 -5.96
CA ALA A 164 6.90 -5.00 -5.34
C ALA A 164 5.75 -4.13 -4.79
N MET A 165 6.07 -2.95 -4.23
CA MET A 165 5.07 -1.99 -3.77
C MET A 165 4.26 -1.39 -4.93
N VAL A 166 4.90 -1.08 -6.06
CA VAL A 166 4.19 -0.61 -7.27
C VAL A 166 3.23 -1.69 -7.78
N ALA A 167 3.68 -2.95 -7.86
CA ALA A 167 2.84 -4.08 -8.24
C ALA A 167 1.68 -4.27 -7.26
N TYR A 168 1.94 -4.15 -5.96
CA TYR A 168 0.91 -4.19 -4.91
C TYR A 168 -0.10 -3.06 -5.08
N LEU A 169 0.34 -1.82 -5.32
CA LEU A 169 -0.54 -0.67 -5.51
C LEU A 169 -1.47 -0.89 -6.71
N ALA A 170 -0.93 -1.38 -7.83
CA ALA A 170 -1.72 -1.70 -9.01
C ALA A 170 -2.76 -2.81 -8.73
N GLY A 171 -2.34 -3.92 -8.12
CA GLY A 171 -3.22 -5.04 -7.80
C GLY A 171 -4.26 -4.69 -6.73
N HIS A 172 -3.82 -4.32 -5.53
CA HIS A 172 -4.69 -3.98 -4.41
C HIS A 172 -5.57 -2.76 -4.70
N GLY A 173 -4.98 -1.68 -5.21
CA GLY A 173 -5.70 -0.46 -5.56
C GLY A 173 -6.70 -0.70 -6.69
N GLY A 174 -6.31 -1.44 -7.73
CA GLY A 174 -7.21 -1.83 -8.82
C GLY A 174 -8.41 -2.64 -8.34
N MET A 175 -8.18 -3.64 -7.47
CA MET A 175 -9.28 -4.43 -6.90
C MET A 175 -10.18 -3.58 -5.98
N ALA A 176 -9.61 -2.68 -5.18
CA ALA A 176 -10.39 -1.76 -4.35
C ALA A 176 -11.30 -0.85 -5.19
N LEU A 177 -10.79 -0.32 -6.30
CA LEU A 177 -11.57 0.47 -7.25
C LEU A 177 -12.63 -0.35 -7.98
N ALA A 178 -12.33 -1.60 -8.35
CA ALA A 178 -13.31 -2.51 -8.94
C ALA A 178 -14.48 -2.79 -7.98
N HIS A 179 -14.18 -3.09 -6.70
CA HIS A 179 -15.19 -3.25 -5.66
C HIS A 179 -16.02 -1.98 -5.46
N PHE A 180 -15.38 -0.81 -5.48
CA PHE A 180 -16.06 0.47 -5.39
C PHE A 180 -17.04 0.68 -6.55
N ALA A 181 -16.60 0.44 -7.79
CA ALA A 181 -17.45 0.57 -8.98
C ALA A 181 -18.65 -0.38 -8.94
N ILE A 182 -18.46 -1.63 -8.49
CA ILE A 182 -19.54 -2.60 -8.31
C ILE A 182 -20.52 -2.13 -7.23
N TRP A 183 -20.01 -1.64 -6.09
CA TRP A 183 -20.83 -1.12 -5.02
C TRP A 183 -21.69 0.06 -5.50
N GLN A 184 -21.09 1.04 -6.18
CA GLN A 184 -21.83 2.19 -6.73
C GLN A 184 -22.96 1.76 -7.66
N LYS A 185 -22.72 0.80 -8.56
CA LYS A 185 -23.75 0.27 -9.47
C LYS A 185 -24.92 -0.37 -8.71
N LYS A 186 -24.65 -1.07 -7.61
CA LYS A 186 -25.68 -1.74 -6.80
C LYS A 186 -26.48 -0.76 -5.92
N THR A 187 -25.86 0.35 -5.51
CA THR A 187 -26.50 1.36 -4.66
C THR A 187 -27.13 2.51 -5.43
N ALA A 188 -26.90 2.59 -6.75
CA ALA A 188 -27.53 3.60 -7.59
C ALA A 188 -29.06 3.42 -7.55
N PRO A 189 -29.84 4.51 -7.50
CA PRO A 189 -31.29 4.43 -7.63
C PRO A 189 -31.64 3.66 -8.89
N LYS A 190 -32.50 2.63 -8.79
CA LYS A 190 -33.05 1.99 -9.98
C LYS A 190 -33.88 3.05 -10.69
N LYS A 191 -33.49 3.36 -11.93
CA LYS A 191 -34.28 4.21 -12.82
C LYS A 191 -35.52 3.46 -13.27
#